data_AF-A0A2P2K8U4-F1
#
_entry.id   AF-A0A2P2K8U4-F1
#
_cell.length_a   1.000
_cell.length_b   1.000
_cell.length_c   1.000
_cell.angle_alpha   90.00
_cell.angle_beta   90.00
_cell.angle_gamma   90.00
#
_symmetry.space_group_name_H-M   'P 1'
#
loop_
_entity.id
_entity.type
_entity.pdbx_description
1 polymer ?
#
loop_
_entity_poly.entity_id
_entity_poly.type
_entity_poly.pdbx_seq_one_letter_code
_entity_poly.pdbx_strand_id
1 'polypeptide(L)'
;MEPGFKALIPDLYRGKVGLDVAEARHLSNDLDWHGAVEDIRASVNWLKANGSKKIGVTGFCMGGAISIASSVLVPQVDAVAAFYGIPSSKLADSAQAKAPVQAHFGELDHFVGFSDVTVCHSSFGFD
;
A
#
# COMPACT_ATOMS: atom_id res chain seq x y z
N MET A 1 -4.84 -17.42 24.70
CA MET A 1 -4.99 -16.96 23.31
C MET A 1 -3.95 -15.87 23.12
N GLU A 2 -2.98 -16.10 22.23
CA GLU A 2 -2.05 -15.04 21.80
C GLU A 2 -2.86 -13.80 21.40
N PRO A 3 -2.44 -12.57 21.75
CA PRO A 3 -3.09 -11.36 21.26
C PRO A 3 -2.85 -11.26 19.74
N GLY A 4 -3.80 -11.76 18.95
CA GLY A 4 -3.77 -11.70 17.50
C GLY A 4 -4.12 -10.30 16.96
N PHE A 5 -3.96 -10.13 15.64
CA PHE A 5 -4.28 -8.88 14.95
C PHE A 5 -5.77 -8.82 14.57
N LYS A 6 -6.37 -7.63 14.65
CA LYS A 6 -7.65 -7.33 13.98
C LYS A 6 -7.35 -6.90 12.54
N ALA A 7 -7.80 -7.69 11.57
CA ALA A 7 -7.62 -7.42 10.16
C ALA A 7 -8.88 -6.80 9.53
N LEU A 8 -8.68 -5.81 8.67
CA LEU A 8 -9.71 -5.21 7.82
C LEU A 8 -9.15 -5.11 6.41
N ILE A 9 -9.89 -5.63 5.43
CA ILE A 9 -9.52 -5.64 4.01
C ILE A 9 -10.58 -4.81 3.27
N PRO A 10 -10.30 -3.52 2.97
CA PRO A 10 -11.26 -2.70 2.25
C PRO A 10 -11.36 -3.15 0.78
N ASP A 11 -12.59 -3.17 0.26
CA ASP A 11 -12.84 -3.38 -1.15
C ASP A 11 -12.59 -2.08 -1.93
N LEU A 12 -11.37 -1.96 -2.44
CA LEU A 12 -10.90 -0.82 -3.23
C LEU A 12 -11.57 -0.75 -4.62
N TYR A 13 -12.19 -1.85 -5.08
CA TYR A 13 -12.83 -1.94 -6.38
C TYR A 13 -14.35 -1.71 -6.35
N ARG A 14 -14.92 -1.45 -5.16
CA ARG A 14 -16.34 -1.10 -4.98
C ARG A 14 -17.29 -2.14 -5.55
N GLY A 15 -16.97 -3.41 -5.34
CA GLY A 15 -17.75 -4.57 -5.79
C GLY A 15 -17.48 -4.98 -7.23
N LYS A 16 -16.59 -4.30 -7.96
CA LYS A 16 -16.14 -4.77 -9.28
C LYS A 16 -15.22 -5.98 -9.10
N VAL A 17 -15.49 -7.03 -9.86
CA VAL A 17 -14.73 -8.29 -9.85
C VAL A 17 -14.12 -8.48 -11.22
N GLY A 18 -12.81 -8.68 -11.30
CA GLY A 18 -12.16 -9.11 -12.54
C GLY A 18 -12.37 -10.61 -12.70
N LEU A 19 -13.14 -11.02 -13.71
CA LEU A 19 -13.43 -12.43 -13.97
C LEU A 19 -12.34 -13.09 -14.81
N ASP A 20 -11.50 -12.28 -15.46
CA ASP A 20 -10.31 -12.72 -16.18
C ASP A 20 -9.12 -11.75 -16.04
N VAL A 21 -7.99 -12.12 -16.64
CA VAL A 21 -6.74 -11.34 -16.59
C VAL A 21 -6.87 -9.99 -17.28
N ALA A 22 -7.64 -9.89 -18.37
CA ALA A 22 -7.82 -8.63 -19.09
C ALA A 22 -8.65 -7.66 -18.24
N GLU A 23 -9.76 -8.12 -17.67
CA GLU A 23 -10.59 -7.33 -16.77
C GLU A 23 -9.83 -6.91 -15.51
N ALA A 24 -9.06 -7.81 -14.89
CA ALA A 24 -8.22 -7.48 -13.75
C ALA A 24 -7.19 -6.38 -14.09
N ARG A 25 -6.60 -6.45 -15.30
CA ARG A 25 -5.67 -5.43 -15.79
C ARG A 25 -6.36 -4.08 -16.04
N HIS A 26 -7.56 -4.09 -16.63
CA HIS A 26 -8.35 -2.88 -16.83
C HIS A 26 -8.73 -2.23 -15.50
N LEU A 27 -9.20 -3.02 -14.53
CA LEU A 27 -9.52 -2.53 -13.19
C LEU A 27 -8.29 -1.93 -12.49
N SER A 28 -7.12 -2.55 -12.64
CA SER A 28 -5.87 -2.05 -12.06
C SER A 28 -5.42 -0.73 -12.70
N ASN A 29 -5.59 -0.59 -14.02
CA ASN A 29 -5.26 0.64 -14.76
C ASN A 29 -6.19 1.81 -14.40
N ASP A 30 -7.46 1.51 -14.17
CA ASP A 30 -8.49 2.51 -13.88
C ASP A 30 -8.64 2.79 -12.38
N LEU A 31 -7.76 2.24 -11.53
CA LEU A 31 -7.83 2.47 -10.10
C LEU A 31 -7.68 3.97 -9.79
N ASP A 32 -8.65 4.51 -9.04
CA ASP A 32 -8.49 5.79 -8.36
C ASP A 32 -7.52 5.63 -7.18
N TRP A 33 -6.23 5.89 -7.43
CA TRP A 33 -5.18 5.76 -6.44
C TRP A 33 -5.36 6.69 -5.23
N HIS A 34 -5.84 7.91 -5.43
CA HIS A 34 -6.11 8.83 -4.32
C HIS A 34 -7.29 8.32 -3.50
N GLY A 35 -8.39 7.93 -4.15
CA GLY A 35 -9.53 7.30 -3.49
C GLY A 35 -9.15 6.05 -2.70
N ALA A 36 -8.26 5.21 -3.25
CA ALA A 36 -7.76 4.03 -2.56
C ALA A 36 -6.97 4.39 -1.28
N VAL A 37 -6.15 5.45 -1.29
CA VAL A 37 -5.48 5.93 -0.08
C VAL A 37 -6.49 6.49 0.94
N GLU A 38 -7.54 7.17 0.48
CA GLU A 38 -8.64 7.62 1.36
C GLU A 38 -9.39 6.44 2.00
N ASP A 39 -9.57 5.33 1.28
CA ASP A 39 -10.13 4.10 1.84
C ASP A 39 -9.25 3.50 2.93
N ILE A 40 -7.93 3.52 2.73
CA ILE A 40 -6.99 3.12 3.79
C ILE A 40 -7.14 4.04 4.99
N ARG A 41 -7.22 5.37 4.81
CA ARG A 41 -7.44 6.31 5.91
C ARG A 41 -8.75 6.03 6.66
N ALA A 42 -9.84 5.78 5.94
CA ALA A 42 -11.13 5.42 6.54
C ALA A 42 -11.03 4.11 7.34
N SER A 43 -10.33 3.11 6.79
CA SER A 43 -10.09 1.81 7.43
C SER A 43 -9.27 1.96 8.72
N VAL A 44 -8.20 2.76 8.68
CA VAL A 44 -7.35 3.10 9.84
C VAL A 44 -8.19 3.76 10.93
N ASN A 45 -9.01 4.76 10.58
CA ASN A 45 -9.88 5.46 11.52
C ASN A 45 -10.92 4.51 12.13
N TRP A 46 -11.52 3.64 11.32
CA TRP A 46 -12.48 2.65 11.80
C TRP A 46 -11.85 1.68 12.80
N LEU A 47 -10.66 1.13 12.49
CA LEU A 47 -9.96 0.23 13.40
C LEU A 47 -9.64 0.92 14.74
N LYS A 48 -9.20 2.18 14.72
CA LYS A 48 -8.95 2.97 15.94
C LYS A 48 -10.22 3.18 16.76
N ALA A 49 -11.30 3.61 16.11
CA ALA A 49 -12.61 3.76 16.76
C ALA A 49 -13.14 2.44 17.35
N ASN A 50 -12.70 1.30 16.79
CA ASN A 50 -13.06 -0.05 17.23
C ASN A 50 -11.98 -0.71 18.09
N GLY A 51 -11.19 0.08 18.82
CA GLY A 51 -10.33 -0.41 19.91
C GLY A 51 -8.91 -0.79 19.52
N SER A 52 -8.51 -0.64 18.26
CA SER A 52 -7.11 -0.84 17.86
C SER A 52 -6.25 0.37 18.26
N LYS A 53 -5.27 0.16 19.15
CA LYS A 53 -4.34 1.22 19.59
C LYS A 53 -3.25 1.54 18.58
N LYS A 54 -2.87 0.55 17.77
CA LYS A 54 -1.80 0.60 16.78
C LYS A 54 -2.29 0.02 15.46
N ILE A 55 -1.92 0.64 14.35
CA ILE A 55 -2.38 0.29 13.01
C ILE A 55 -1.19 0.07 12.08
N GLY A 56 -1.09 -1.13 11.54
CA GLY A 56 -0.20 -1.45 10.42
C GLY A 56 -0.97 -1.51 9.11
N VAL A 57 -0.32 -1.13 8.00
CA VAL A 57 -0.85 -1.31 6.64
C VAL A 57 0.08 -2.25 5.88
N THR A 58 -0.51 -3.24 5.19
CA THR A 58 0.24 -4.16 4.34
C THR A 58 -0.54 -4.48 3.08
N GLY A 59 0.20 -4.81 2.01
CA GLY A 59 -0.37 -5.15 0.73
C GLY A 59 0.69 -5.62 -0.27
N PHE A 60 0.19 -6.19 -1.36
CA PHE A 60 0.99 -6.85 -2.40
C PHE A 60 0.75 -6.18 -3.76
N CYS A 61 1.79 -6.07 -4.59
CA CYS A 61 1.71 -5.42 -5.90
C CYS A 61 1.14 -3.99 -5.78
N MET A 62 0.00 -3.73 -6.42
CA MET A 62 -0.79 -2.49 -6.26
C MET A 62 -1.02 -2.13 -4.79
N GLY A 63 -1.35 -3.12 -3.95
CA GLY A 63 -1.52 -2.94 -2.51
C GLY A 63 -0.22 -2.59 -1.80
N GLY A 64 0.94 -3.02 -2.30
CA GLY A 64 2.26 -2.63 -1.78
C GLY A 64 2.52 -1.15 -2.01
N ALA A 65 2.24 -0.67 -3.23
CA ALA A 65 2.35 0.75 -3.57
C ALA A 65 1.41 1.63 -2.74
N ILE A 66 0.14 1.21 -2.58
CA ILE A 66 -0.84 1.90 -1.72
C ILE A 66 -0.39 1.90 -0.25
N SER A 67 0.19 0.79 0.22
CA SER A 67 0.72 0.70 1.58
C SER A 67 1.85 1.72 1.80
N ILE A 68 2.82 1.81 0.90
CA ILE A 68 3.89 2.83 0.98
C ILE A 68 3.29 4.24 0.93
N ALA A 69 2.39 4.52 -0.01
CA ALA A 69 1.74 5.84 -0.09
C ALA A 69 1.00 6.22 1.21
N SER A 70 0.39 5.24 1.89
CA SER A 70 -0.27 5.47 3.17
C SER A 70 0.69 5.90 4.29
N SER A 71 1.95 5.46 4.27
CA SER A 71 2.97 5.91 5.24
C SER A 71 3.27 7.42 5.14
N VAL A 72 3.05 8.01 3.96
CA VAL A 72 3.28 9.43 3.67
C VAL A 72 2.01 10.25 3.93
N LEU A 73 0.89 9.74 3.44
CA LEU A 73 -0.38 10.47 3.32
C LEU A 73 -1.38 10.22 4.46
N VAL A 74 -1.14 9.23 5.32
CA VAL A 74 -2.03 8.87 6.44
C VAL A 74 -1.27 8.92 7.76
N PRO A 75 -1.25 10.08 8.45
CA PRO A 75 -0.50 10.26 9.71
C PRO A 75 -0.88 9.32 10.84
N GLN A 76 -2.03 8.65 10.74
CA GLN A 76 -2.53 7.70 11.73
C GLN A 76 -1.92 6.29 11.61
N VAL A 77 -1.19 5.99 10.53
CA VAL A 77 -0.51 4.70 10.33
C VAL A 77 0.74 4.62 11.20
N ASP A 78 0.91 3.51 11.92
CA ASP A 78 2.05 3.32 12.84
C ASP A 78 3.21 2.53 12.20
N ALA A 79 2.94 1.71 11.18
CA ALA A 79 3.95 0.96 10.44
C ALA A 79 3.41 0.46 9.09
N VAL A 80 4.32 0.23 8.14
CA VAL A 80 3.98 -0.36 6.84
C VAL A 80 4.87 -1.57 6.53
N ALA A 81 4.25 -2.65 6.05
CA ALA A 81 4.93 -3.78 5.44
C ALA A 81 4.45 -3.94 3.99
N ALA A 82 5.26 -3.53 3.02
CA ALA A 82 4.89 -3.53 1.61
C ALA A 82 5.58 -4.63 0.83
N PHE A 83 4.88 -5.21 -0.14
CA PHE A 83 5.41 -6.24 -1.02
C PHE A 83 5.29 -5.81 -2.49
N TYR A 84 6.46 -5.65 -3.14
CA TYR A 84 6.65 -5.50 -4.59
C TYR A 84 5.70 -4.48 -5.27
N GLY A 85 5.68 -3.25 -4.77
CA GLY A 85 4.99 -2.15 -5.42
C GLY A 85 5.45 -0.81 -4.88
N ILE A 86 5.76 0.13 -5.77
CA ILE A 86 6.23 1.48 -5.46
C ILE A 86 5.17 2.47 -5.98
N PRO A 87 4.68 3.41 -5.14
CA PRO A 87 3.75 4.42 -5.62
C PRO A 87 4.47 5.39 -6.57
N SER A 88 3.73 5.94 -7.53
CA SER A 88 4.27 7.04 -8.33
C SER A 88 4.57 8.24 -7.44
N SER A 89 5.63 9.00 -7.74
CA SER A 89 5.97 10.25 -7.04
C SER A 89 4.87 11.33 -7.14
N LYS A 90 3.97 11.22 -8.13
CA LYS A 90 2.78 12.08 -8.24
C LYS A 90 1.74 11.77 -7.16
N LEU A 91 1.65 10.52 -6.71
CA LEU A 91 0.77 10.12 -5.63
C LEU A 91 1.41 10.43 -4.28
N ALA A 92 2.62 9.92 -4.06
CA ALA A 92 3.36 10.09 -2.81
C ALA A 92 4.87 9.98 -3.05
N ASP A 93 5.63 10.91 -2.47
CA ASP A 93 7.08 10.80 -2.36
C ASP A 93 7.42 9.89 -1.16
N SER A 94 7.91 8.69 -1.44
CA SER A 94 8.27 7.68 -0.44
C SER A 94 9.33 8.16 0.55
N ALA A 95 10.19 9.12 0.16
CA ALA A 95 11.16 9.72 1.06
C ALA A 95 10.52 10.57 2.18
N GLN A 96 9.24 10.96 2.01
CA GLN A 96 8.46 11.70 3.00
C GLN A 96 7.65 10.78 3.94
N ALA A 97 7.98 9.49 4.00
CA ALA A 97 7.30 8.53 4.87
C ALA A 97 7.37 8.98 6.34
N LYS A 98 6.21 9.02 7.00
CA LYS A 98 6.06 9.43 8.42
C LYS A 98 5.98 8.22 9.36
N ALA A 99 5.70 7.05 8.82
CA ALA A 99 5.70 5.78 9.52
C ALA A 99 6.87 4.91 9.04
N PRO A 100 7.47 4.07 9.91
CA PRO A 100 8.46 3.09 9.49
C PRO A 100 7.92 2.18 8.37
N VAL A 101 8.72 2.00 7.32
CA VAL A 101 8.39 1.16 6.16
C VAL A 101 9.38 0.00 6.08
N GLN A 102 8.87 -1.22 6.06
CA GLN A 102 9.60 -2.42 5.66
C GLN A 102 9.05 -2.87 4.30
N ALA A 103 9.88 -2.80 3.26
CA ALA A 103 9.46 -3.17 1.91
C ALA A 103 10.24 -4.39 1.39
N HIS A 104 9.54 -5.25 0.66
CA HIS A 104 10.06 -6.51 0.14
C HIS A 104 9.96 -6.51 -1.38
N PHE A 105 11.11 -6.58 -2.07
CA PHE A 105 11.21 -6.64 -3.52
C PHE A 105 12.03 -7.87 -3.95
N GLY A 106 11.65 -8.46 -5.07
CA GLY A 106 12.37 -9.60 -5.64
C GLY A 106 13.44 -9.13 -6.61
N GLU A 107 14.68 -9.63 -6.45
CA GLU A 107 15.80 -9.31 -7.35
C GLU A 107 15.53 -9.73 -8.82
N LEU A 108 14.67 -10.73 -9.02
CA LEU A 108 14.29 -11.25 -10.34
C LEU A 108 12.96 -10.69 -10.86
N ASP A 109 12.39 -9.67 -10.20
CA ASP A 109 11.20 -9.00 -10.71
C ASP A 109 11.58 -8.03 -11.85
N HIS A 110 10.98 -8.23 -13.02
CA HIS A 110 11.26 -7.46 -14.22
C HIS A 110 10.28 -6.30 -14.47
N PHE A 111 9.40 -5.99 -13.50
CA PHE A 111 8.47 -4.87 -13.63
C PHE A 111 9.16 -3.53 -13.29
N VAL A 112 9.88 -3.00 -14.28
CA VAL A 112 10.60 -1.72 -14.22
C VAL A 112 9.71 -0.58 -13.76
N GLY A 113 10.21 0.25 -12.84
CA GLY A 113 9.50 1.43 -12.34
C GLY A 113 8.53 1.16 -11.19
N PHE A 114 7.96 -0.05 -11.10
CA PHE A 114 6.91 -0.36 -10.12
C PHE A 114 7.34 -1.39 -9.07
N SER A 115 8.01 -2.47 -9.48
CA SER A 115 8.53 -3.53 -8.60
C SER A 115 10.06 -3.63 -8.68
N ASP A 116 10.68 -2.56 -9.14
CA ASP A 116 12.10 -2.51 -9.45
C ASP A 116 12.94 -2.20 -8.21
N VAL A 117 13.89 -3.09 -7.90
CA VAL A 117 14.81 -2.94 -6.76
C VAL A 117 15.60 -1.63 -6.87
N THR A 118 16.03 -1.22 -8.07
CA THR A 118 16.80 0.02 -8.27
C THR A 118 15.96 1.27 -7.95
N VAL A 119 14.67 1.22 -8.28
CA VAL A 119 13.72 2.28 -7.95
C VAL A 119 13.41 2.28 -6.46
N CYS A 120 13.36 1.11 -5.81
CA CYS A 120 13.21 1.03 -4.36
C CYS A 120 14.36 1.75 -3.64
N HIS A 121 15.61 1.47 -4.00
CA HIS A 121 16.77 2.12 -3.38
C HIS A 121 16.72 3.64 -3.50
N SER A 122 16.48 4.15 -4.72
CA SER A 122 16.41 5.60 -4.97
C SER A 122 15.18 6.27 -4.33
N SER A 123 14.03 5.58 -4.27
CA SER A 123 12.79 6.14 -3.70
C SER A 123 12.84 6.33 -2.18
N PHE A 124 13.66 5.54 -1.48
CA PHE A 124 13.81 5.62 -0.03
C PHE A 124 15.15 6.25 0.42
N GLY A 125 15.97 6.71 -0.52
CA GLY A 125 17.26 7.36 -0.22
C GLY A 125 18.30 6.42 0.40
N PHE A 126 18.26 5.13 0.04
CA PHE A 126 19.31 4.18 0.38
C PHE A 126 20.43 4.29 -0.67
N ASP A 127 21.34 5.25 -0.46
CA ASP A 127 22.59 5.37 -1.23
C ASP A 127 23.65 4.38 -0.75
#